data_AF-A0A671YHF6-F1
#
_entry.id   AF-A0A671YHF6-F1
#
_cell.length_a   1.000
_cell.length_b   1.000
_cell.length_c   1.000
_cell.angle_alpha   90.00
_cell.angle_beta   90.00
_cell.angle_gamma   90.00
#
_symmetry.space_group_name_H-M   'P 1'
#
loop_
_entity.id
_entity.type
_entity.pdbx_description
1 polymer ?
#
loop_
_entity_poly.entity_id
_entity_poly.type
_entity_poly.pdbx_seq_one_letter_code
_entity_poly.pdbx_strand_id
1 'polypeptide(L)' 'MTSVLQLPAELWLQVFSFLSWRDKLSVRCTCSHFRHLLDKSRPLWRGFSVTPPTALP' A
#
# COMPACT_ATOMS: atom_id res chain seq x y z
N MET A 1 -11.66 -24.06 -4.33
CA MET A 1 -11.84 -22.62 -4.12
C MET A 1 -10.47 -22.02 -3.84
N THR A 2 -9.87 -21.31 -4.79
CA THR A 2 -8.60 -20.62 -4.58
C THR A 2 -8.87 -19.39 -3.74
N SER A 3 -8.51 -19.43 -2.46
CA SER A 3 -8.59 -18.24 -1.61
C SER A 3 -7.60 -17.22 -2.16
N VAL A 4 -8.06 -16.02 -2.51
CA VAL A 4 -7.22 -14.93 -3.06
C VAL A 4 -6.06 -14.60 -2.11
N LEU A 5 -6.21 -14.91 -0.81
CA LEU A 5 -5.17 -14.81 0.21
C LEU A 5 -4.01 -15.81 0.08
N GLN A 6 -4.06 -16.76 -0.86
CA GLN A 6 -2.97 -17.72 -1.09
C GLN A 6 -1.87 -17.21 -2.02
N LEU A 7 -2.02 -16.02 -2.62
CA LEU A 7 -0.93 -15.45 -3.41
C LEU A 7 0.30 -15.20 -2.52
N PRO A 8 1.50 -15.54 -3.00
CA PRO A 8 2.76 -15.14 -2.38
C PRO A 8 2.82 -13.62 -2.16
N ALA A 9 3.53 -13.22 -1.11
CA ALA A 9 3.68 -11.82 -0.73
C ALA A 9 4.23 -10.96 -1.88
N GLU A 10 5.18 -11.50 -2.64
CA GLU A 10 5.87 -10.83 -3.73
C GLU A 10 4.90 -10.40 -4.84
N LEU A 11 3.92 -11.24 -5.15
CA LEU A 11 2.91 -10.94 -6.16
C LEU A 11 1.95 -9.86 -5.68
N TRP A 12 1.53 -9.91 -4.41
CA TRP A 12 0.73 -8.83 -3.83
C TRP A 12 1.47 -7.50 -3.82
N LEU A 13 2.76 -7.52 -3.48
CA LEU A 13 3.60 -6.32 -3.53
C LEU A 13 3.72 -5.77 -4.96
N GLN A 14 3.79 -6.63 -5.98
CA GLN A 14 3.72 -6.20 -7.38
C GLN A 14 2.38 -5.55 -7.71
N VAL A 15 1.25 -6.15 -7.32
CA VAL A 15 -0.09 -5.54 -7.50
C VAL A 15 -0.17 -4.17 -6.82
N PHE A 16 0.29 -4.07 -5.58
CA PHE A 16 0.28 -2.81 -4.85
C PHE A 16 1.18 -1.75 -5.49
N SER A 17 2.20 -2.13 -6.24
CA SER A 17 3.07 -1.16 -6.93
C SER A 17 2.32 -0.35 -8.00
N PHE A 18 1.28 -0.92 -8.61
CA PHE A 18 0.43 -0.26 -9.60
C PHE A 18 -0.65 0.64 -8.97
N LEU A 19 -0.90 0.51 -7.68
CA LEU A 19 -1.93 1.29 -7.00
C LEU A 19 -1.49 2.73 -6.73
N SER A 20 -2.45 3.65 -6.86
CA SER A 20 -2.26 5.02 -6.37
C SER A 20 -2.08 5.03 -4.84
N TRP A 21 -1.55 6.11 -4.28
CA TRP A 21 -1.38 6.23 -2.84
C TRP A 21 -2.72 6.13 -2.08
N ARG A 22 -3.81 6.66 -2.66
CA ARG A 22 -5.17 6.59 -2.07
C ARG A 22 -5.65 5.16 -2.00
N ASP A 23 -5.44 4.41 -3.08
CA ASP A 23 -5.86 3.01 -3.15
C ASP A 23 -5.02 2.13 -2.22
N LYS A 24 -3.71 2.40 -2.10
CA LYS A 24 -2.84 1.74 -1.10
C LYS A 24 -3.36 1.95 0.32
N LEU A 25 -3.77 3.17 0.67
CA LEU A 25 -4.37 3.44 1.98
C LEU A 25 -5.73 2.73 2.16
N SER A 26 -6.55 2.69 1.11
CA SER A 26 -7.82 1.97 1.15
C SER A 26 -7.60 0.48 1.41
N VAL A 27 -6.68 -0.16 0.66
CA VAL A 27 -6.29 -1.57 0.82
C VAL A 27 -5.69 -1.85 2.20
N ARG A 28 -4.89 -0.92 2.74
CA ARG A 28 -4.33 -1.02 4.10
C ARG A 28 -5.42 -1.15 5.16
N CYS A 29 -6.60 -0.59 4.91
CA CYS A 29 -7.73 -0.59 5.84
C CYS A 29 -8.69 -1.79 5.67
N THR A 30 -8.49 -2.67 4.69
CA THR A 30 -9.45 -3.77 4.42
C THR A 30 -9.23 -5.00 5.30
N CYS A 31 -7.97 -5.41 5.52
CA CYS A 31 -7.65 -6.59 6.33
C CYS A 31 -6.26 -6.52 6.95
N SER A 32 -6.03 -7.29 8.02
CA SER A 32 -4.75 -7.35 8.72
C SER A 32 -3.61 -7.83 7.81
N HIS A 33 -3.87 -8.80 6.92
CA HIS A 33 -2.87 -9.35 6.01
C HIS A 33 -2.28 -8.28 5.08
N PHE A 34 -3.13 -7.53 4.38
CA PHE A 34 -2.68 -6.45 3.49
C PHE A 34 -2.08 -5.29 4.25
N ARG A 35 -2.61 -4.96 5.44
CA ARG A 35 -1.99 -3.98 6.33
C ARG A 35 -0.54 -4.36 6.63
N HIS A 36 -0.29 -5.61 7.02
CA HIS A 36 1.06 -6.09 7.33
C HIS A 36 1.99 -6.09 6.11
N LEU A 37 1.51 -6.44 4.92
CA LEU A 37 2.31 -6.39 3.69
C LEU A 37 2.70 -4.96 3.31
N LEU A 38 1.74 -4.03 3.35
CA LEU A 38 1.97 -2.62 3.01
C LEU A 38 2.87 -1.91 4.04
N ASP A 39 2.70 -2.20 5.33
CA ASP A 39 3.51 -1.61 6.40
C ASP A 39 4.98 -2.07 6.34
N LYS A 40 5.24 -3.32 5.94
CA LYS A 40 6.60 -3.85 5.81
C LYS A 40 7.30 -3.39 4.54
N SER A 41 6.56 -2.92 3.52
CA SER A 41 7.11 -2.58 2.21
C SER A 41 7.34 -1.07 2.03
N ARG A 42 8.44 -0.57 2.60
CA ARG A 42 8.89 0.82 2.42
C ARG A 42 8.99 1.28 0.95
N PRO A 43 9.44 0.45 -0.01
CA PRO A 43 9.55 0.88 -1.41
C PRO A 43 8.21 1.29 -2.04
N LEU A 44 7.07 0.73 -1.59
CA LEU A 44 5.75 1.06 -2.13
C LEU A 44 5.28 2.48 -1.79
N TRP A 45 5.94 3.12 -0.82
CA TRP A 45 5.64 4.48 -0.35
C TRP A 45 6.67 5.51 -0.85
N ARG A 46 7.67 5.10 -1.65
CA ARG A 46 8.61 6.08 -2.25
C ARG A 46 7.87 7.03 -3.17
N GLY A 47 8.22 8.31 -3.10
CA GLY A 47 7.53 9.39 -3.83
C GLY A 47 6.34 9.99 -3.07
N PHE A 48 6.02 9.47 -1.88
CA PHE A 48 5.08 10.12 -0.96
C PHE A 48 5.83 11.15 -0.12
N SER A 49 5.55 12.43 -0.34
CA SER A 49 5.74 13.46 0.67
C SER A 49 4.36 13.90 1.14
N VAL A 50 4.14 13.88 2.47
CA VAL A 50 3.10 14.73 3.03
C VAL A 50 3.64 16.13 2.88
N THR A 51 3.28 16.83 1.80
CA THR A 51 3.40 18.28 1.80
C THR A 51 2.41 18.77 2.85
N PRO A 52 2.87 19.27 4.00
CA PRO A 52 1.96 19.93 4.92
C PRO A 52 1.24 21.04 4.13
N PRO A 53 -0.05 21.31 4.44
CA PRO A 53 -0.75 22.42 3.80
C PRO A 53 0.08 23.67 4.07
N THR A 54 0.70 24.15 2.99
CA THR A 54 1.52 25.34 2.83
C THR A 54 1.55 26.28 4.03
N ALA A 55 2.73 26.46 4.62
CA ALA A 55 3.12 27.79 5.10
C ALA A 55 2.92 28.75 3.92
N LEU A 56 1.85 29.52 3.98
CA LEU A 56 1.64 30.69 3.12
C LEU A 56 2.84 31.63 3.33
N PRO A 57 3.43 32.21 2.26
CA PRO A 57 4.36 33.32 2.42
C PRO A 57 3.66 34.54 3.02
#